data_AF-A0A226DT38-F1
#
_entry.id   AF-A0A226DT38-F1
#
_cell.length_a   1.000
_cell.length_b   1.000
_cell.length_c   1.000
_cell.angle_alpha   90.00
_cell.angle_beta   90.00
_cell.angle_gamma   90.00
#
_symmetry.space_group_name_H-M   'P 1'
#
loop_
_entity.id
_entity.type
_entity.pdbx_description
1 polymer ?
#
loop_
_entity_poly.entity_id
_entity_poly.type
_entity_poly.pdbx_seq_one_letter_code
_entity_poly.pdbx_strand_id
1 'polypeptide(L)'
;TTSYVTNNILNLVWFTIAASFRLNRPLWNCPLQWDPQRRRFFHKRGISFWWYVAIFGNILLLCCGSIGYVLYGEMTNLQRRLPLHFLVEYVLGGVACLFVIGICIYITFFADETVIVVNTIIRLYEEFHPSVNPLRVRFPKQEKLCGIRIPNFLDADGKIDRLGLTLLMALLPAPFIPLPVALACVYLLKMDVFIFILEDLFPHSVANSVFLTPFRVAPIWIASAEMCRIFPFVAFVMGVPIQLLSKSGQILLNSELRGESEIQRNAILVQFNQLRVLNAAMENVLAAMTFVLMGTGLIISSLLNFATIRFLDAALPRVFYLMFPFLSTTTLVIIFTLLPFAIQDYENSVATLSRWRELVGLKDKELRKRLLAMRPRMYYAGLNKHYFYSLTKSMTGTYTMAIVDNTVNLLMTIPSVHI
;
A
#
# COMPACT_ATOMS: atom_id res chain seq x y z
N THR A 1 19.00 37.54 -9.96
CA THR A 1 17.83 37.20 -9.12
C THR A 1 17.30 35.83 -9.51
N THR A 2 18.14 34.81 -9.38
CA THR A 2 17.73 33.39 -9.42
C THR A 2 17.23 33.05 -8.02
N SER A 3 15.94 33.29 -7.77
CA SER A 3 15.33 32.92 -6.50
C SER A 3 15.54 31.42 -6.28
N TYR A 4 16.13 31.07 -5.14
CA TYR A 4 16.25 29.72 -4.64
C TYR A 4 14.87 29.04 -4.61
N VAL A 5 14.51 28.37 -5.71
CA VAL A 5 13.43 27.40 -5.72
C VAL A 5 13.98 26.20 -4.97
N THR A 6 13.80 26.20 -3.65
CA THR A 6 14.11 25.03 -2.83
C THR A 6 13.19 23.90 -3.26
N ASN A 7 13.75 22.96 -4.00
CA ASN A 7 13.12 21.79 -4.57
C ASN A 7 12.44 20.95 -3.48
N ASN A 8 11.11 20.92 -3.51
CA ASN A 8 10.25 20.32 -2.49
C ASN A 8 9.67 19.00 -2.98
N ILE A 9 10.56 18.06 -3.34
CA ILE A 9 10.25 16.90 -4.21
C ILE A 9 9.26 15.87 -3.60
N LEU A 10 8.90 16.04 -2.33
CA LEU A 10 8.06 15.11 -1.56
C LEU A 10 7.13 15.80 -0.56
N ASN A 11 6.93 17.11 -0.66
CA ASN A 11 6.15 17.82 0.35
C ASN A 11 4.71 17.32 0.43
N LEU A 12 4.11 16.94 -0.70
CA LEU A 12 2.76 16.39 -0.74
C LEU A 12 2.71 15.01 -0.08
N VAL A 13 3.67 14.11 -0.39
CA VAL A 13 3.79 12.80 0.26
C VAL A 13 3.91 12.94 1.79
N TRP A 14 4.82 13.78 2.28
CA TRP A 14 5.03 13.97 3.72
C TRP A 14 3.82 14.62 4.40
N PHE A 15 3.17 15.57 3.73
CA PHE A 15 1.92 16.17 4.21
C PHE A 15 0.83 15.12 4.34
N THR A 16 0.64 14.27 3.32
CA THR A 16 -0.37 13.22 3.33
C THR A 16 -0.11 12.19 4.43
N ILE A 17 1.14 11.76 4.64
CA ILE A 17 1.50 10.88 5.75
C ILE A 17 1.14 11.53 7.08
N ALA A 18 1.57 12.77 7.31
CA ALA A 18 1.29 13.49 8.56
C ALA A 18 -0.22 13.68 8.79
N ALA A 19 -0.97 14.02 7.74
CA ALA A 19 -2.41 14.17 7.79
C ALA A 19 -3.11 12.83 8.13
N SER A 20 -2.70 11.73 7.49
CA SER A 20 -3.24 10.40 7.75
C SER A 20 -3.04 9.97 9.21
N PHE A 21 -1.82 10.12 9.76
CA PHE A 21 -1.57 9.83 11.17
C PHE A 21 -2.35 10.74 12.12
N ARG A 22 -2.50 12.03 11.78
CA ARG A 22 -3.27 12.98 12.59
C ARG A 22 -4.76 12.65 12.61
N LEU A 23 -5.35 12.30 11.46
CA LEU A 23 -6.76 11.94 11.35
C LEU A 23 -7.07 10.63 12.09
N ASN A 24 -6.12 9.71 12.14
CA ASN A 24 -6.25 8.44 12.85
C ASN A 24 -5.87 8.52 14.35
N ARG A 25 -5.56 9.71 14.88
CA ARG A 25 -5.22 9.91 16.30
C ARG A 25 -6.31 9.46 17.30
N PRO A 26 -7.63 9.53 17.00
CA PRO A 26 -8.65 9.02 17.91
C PRO A 26 -8.64 7.49 18.09
N LEU A 27 -8.01 6.74 17.19
CA LEU A 27 -7.88 5.29 17.29
C LEU A 27 -6.75 4.88 18.25
N TRP A 28 -6.72 3.61 18.66
CA TRP A 28 -5.70 3.11 19.59
C TRP A 28 -4.28 3.25 19.05
N ASN A 29 -3.32 3.58 19.91
CA ASN A 29 -1.95 3.83 19.49
C ASN A 29 -1.32 2.64 18.75
N CYS A 30 -1.03 2.83 17.46
CA CYS A 30 -0.25 1.88 16.66
C CYS A 30 1.23 1.88 17.12
N PRO A 31 1.92 0.72 17.11
CA PRO A 31 3.36 0.66 17.40
C PRO A 31 4.20 1.49 16.44
N LEU A 32 3.83 1.50 15.15
CA LEU A 32 4.48 2.33 14.13
C LEU A 32 3.88 3.73 14.15
N GLN A 33 4.72 4.75 14.37
CA GLN A 33 4.31 6.15 14.43
C GLN A 33 5.15 7.01 13.50
N TRP A 34 4.60 8.17 13.12
CA TRP A 34 5.25 9.16 12.28
C TRP A 34 5.54 10.43 13.07
N ASP A 35 6.79 10.88 13.07
CA ASP A 35 7.18 12.18 13.58
C ASP A 35 7.13 13.22 12.45
N PRO A 36 6.13 14.12 12.41
CA PRO A 36 6.00 15.11 11.36
C PRO A 36 7.09 16.19 11.40
N GLN A 37 7.74 16.41 12.55
CA GLN A 37 8.81 17.40 12.68
C GLN A 37 10.12 16.86 12.10
N ARG A 38 10.46 15.61 12.43
CA ARG A 38 11.68 14.97 11.93
C ARG A 38 11.52 14.35 10.55
N ARG A 39 10.27 14.18 10.09
CA ARG A 39 9.93 13.41 8.88
C ARG A 39 10.55 12.01 8.93
N ARG A 40 10.37 11.34 10.06
CA ARG A 40 10.90 9.99 10.31
C ARG A 40 9.85 9.13 10.98
N PHE A 41 9.87 7.85 10.67
CA PHE A 41 9.10 6.86 11.41
C PHE A 41 9.82 6.55 12.73
N PHE A 42 9.06 6.19 13.75
CA PHE A 42 9.62 5.63 14.97
C PHE A 42 8.73 4.49 15.45
N HIS A 43 9.37 3.50 16.06
CA HIS A 43 8.68 2.39 16.70
C HIS A 43 8.54 2.70 18.19
N LYS A 44 7.30 2.81 18.67
CA LYS A 44 7.03 3.00 20.08
C LYS A 44 7.15 1.64 20.79
N ARG A 45 8.28 1.41 21.45
CA ARG A 45 8.50 0.22 22.27
C ARG A 45 7.51 0.20 23.45
N GLY A 46 6.70 -0.84 23.53
CA GLY A 46 5.69 -1.05 24.56
C GLY A 46 4.52 -1.85 24.04
N ILE A 47 3.80 -2.52 24.93
CA ILE A 47 2.63 -3.31 24.56
C ILE A 47 1.48 -2.35 24.30
N SER A 48 1.14 -2.13 23.03
CA SER A 48 -0.11 -1.46 22.64
C SER A 48 -1.30 -2.43 22.82
N PHE A 49 -1.58 -2.82 24.07
CA PHE A 49 -2.56 -3.86 24.41
C PHE A 49 -3.89 -3.68 23.68
N TRP A 50 -4.48 -2.49 23.76
CA TRP A 50 -5.76 -2.21 23.13
C TRP A 50 -5.74 -2.27 21.60
N TRP A 51 -4.61 -1.93 20.99
CA TRP A 51 -4.46 -2.09 19.56
C TRP A 51 -4.44 -3.58 19.18
N TYR A 52 -3.72 -4.40 19.94
CA TYR A 52 -3.73 -5.86 19.73
C TYR A 52 -5.11 -6.48 19.93
N VAL A 53 -5.89 -6.00 20.91
CA VAL A 53 -7.29 -6.41 21.08
C VAL A 53 -8.12 -6.01 19.86
N ALA A 54 -7.95 -4.81 19.32
CA ALA A 54 -8.66 -4.38 18.11
C ALA A 54 -8.28 -5.22 16.87
N ILE A 55 -7.00 -5.55 16.68
CA ILE A 55 -6.56 -6.34 15.52
C ILE A 55 -6.86 -7.83 15.69
N PHE A 56 -6.32 -8.47 16.72
CA PHE A 56 -6.41 -9.92 16.88
C PHE A 56 -7.72 -10.35 17.53
N GLY A 57 -8.23 -9.57 18.48
CA GLY A 57 -9.53 -9.83 19.09
C GLY A 57 -10.67 -9.52 18.12
N ASN A 58 -10.73 -8.30 17.59
CA ASN A 58 -11.86 -7.93 16.75
C ASN A 58 -11.69 -8.39 15.28
N ILE A 59 -10.64 -7.98 14.56
CA ILE A 59 -10.54 -8.33 13.12
C ILE A 59 -10.35 -9.85 12.92
N LEU A 60 -9.41 -10.48 13.63
CA LEU A 60 -9.12 -11.91 13.44
C LEU A 60 -10.19 -12.80 14.09
N LEU A 61 -10.41 -12.69 15.40
CA LEU A 61 -11.33 -13.62 16.07
C LEU A 61 -12.79 -13.30 15.73
N LEU A 62 -13.24 -12.05 15.89
CA LEU A 62 -14.64 -11.70 15.67
C LEU A 62 -14.97 -11.64 14.17
N CYS A 63 -14.32 -10.79 13.37
CA CYS A 63 -14.70 -10.63 11.96
C CYS A 63 -14.34 -11.87 11.10
N CYS A 64 -13.06 -12.29 11.04
CA CYS A 64 -12.71 -13.48 10.26
C CYS A 64 -13.37 -14.74 10.80
N GLY A 65 -13.43 -14.92 12.12
CA GLY A 65 -14.11 -16.08 12.71
C GLY A 65 -15.59 -16.13 12.35
N SER A 66 -16.29 -14.99 12.37
CA SER A 66 -17.70 -14.94 11.96
C SER A 66 -17.87 -15.20 10.46
N ILE A 67 -17.00 -14.64 9.63
CA ILE A 67 -17.00 -14.90 8.17
C ILE A 67 -16.77 -16.39 7.92
N GLY A 68 -15.77 -16.98 8.56
CA GLY A 68 -15.48 -18.41 8.45
C GLY A 68 -16.64 -19.28 8.91
N TYR A 69 -17.29 -18.91 10.02
CA TYR A 69 -18.48 -19.59 10.53
C TYR A 69 -19.62 -19.60 9.51
N VAL A 70 -19.97 -18.44 8.95
CA VAL A 70 -21.05 -18.30 7.97
C VAL A 70 -20.72 -19.04 6.67
N LEU A 71 -19.50 -18.90 6.15
CA LEU A 71 -19.07 -19.60 4.94
C LEU A 71 -19.07 -21.13 5.13
N TYR A 72 -18.62 -21.61 6.30
CA TYR A 72 -18.65 -23.03 6.63
C TYR A 72 -20.08 -23.56 6.78
N GLY A 73 -20.96 -22.78 7.40
CA GLY A 73 -22.39 -23.09 7.51
C GLY A 73 -23.08 -23.24 6.15
N GLU A 74 -22.76 -22.37 5.20
CA GLU A 74 -23.24 -22.47 3.81
C GLU A 74 -22.70 -23.74 3.12
N MET A 75 -21.40 -24.03 3.25
CA MET A 75 -20.79 -25.23 2.64
C MET A 75 -21.38 -26.55 3.16
N THR A 76 -21.77 -26.58 4.43
CA THR A 76 -22.33 -27.77 5.10
C THR A 76 -23.85 -27.84 5.01
N ASN A 77 -24.52 -26.87 4.35
CA ASN A 77 -25.98 -26.71 4.33
C ASN A 77 -26.62 -26.61 5.73
N LEU A 78 -25.88 -26.13 6.74
CA LEU A 78 -26.40 -25.91 8.09
C LEU A 78 -27.31 -24.69 8.17
N GLN A 79 -27.07 -23.68 7.33
CA GLN A 79 -27.79 -22.41 7.33
C GLN A 79 -28.69 -22.24 6.09
N ARG A 80 -29.62 -21.27 6.16
CA ARG A 80 -30.41 -20.84 5.00
C ARG A 80 -29.47 -20.39 3.89
N ARG A 81 -29.72 -20.87 2.67
CA ARG A 81 -28.98 -20.48 1.46
C ARG A 81 -28.84 -18.98 1.38
N LEU A 82 -27.60 -18.50 1.54
CA LEU A 82 -27.28 -17.09 1.46
C LEU A 82 -27.37 -16.61 0.00
N PRO A 83 -27.93 -15.42 -0.25
CA PRO A 83 -27.82 -14.81 -1.57
C PRO A 83 -26.35 -14.66 -1.96
N LEU A 84 -26.04 -14.91 -3.24
CA LEU A 84 -24.67 -14.94 -3.78
C LEU A 84 -23.85 -13.67 -3.46
N HIS A 85 -24.50 -12.51 -3.39
CA HIS A 85 -23.82 -11.25 -3.09
C HIS A 85 -23.23 -11.21 -1.68
N PHE A 86 -23.89 -11.82 -0.69
CA PHE A 86 -23.34 -11.96 0.66
C PHE A 86 -22.12 -12.86 0.66
N LEU A 87 -22.17 -13.98 -0.06
CA LEU A 87 -21.04 -14.91 -0.15
C LEU A 87 -19.80 -14.20 -0.71
N VAL A 88 -19.97 -13.46 -1.80
CA VAL A 88 -18.87 -12.72 -2.45
C VAL A 88 -18.34 -11.62 -1.54
N GLU A 89 -19.21 -10.88 -0.86
CA GLU A 89 -18.82 -9.85 0.10
C GLU A 89 -18.04 -10.45 1.28
N TYR A 90 -18.49 -11.57 1.85
CA TYR A 90 -17.81 -12.22 2.96
C TYR A 90 -16.46 -12.83 2.56
N VAL A 91 -16.36 -13.41 1.36
CA VAL A 91 -15.07 -13.86 0.82
C VAL A 91 -14.12 -12.68 0.63
N LEU A 92 -14.59 -11.58 0.04
CA LEU A 92 -13.78 -10.38 -0.16
C LEU A 92 -13.34 -9.76 1.18
N GLY A 93 -14.28 -9.64 2.12
CA GLY A 93 -14.04 -9.16 3.48
C GLY A 93 -13.05 -10.05 4.22
N GLY A 94 -13.16 -11.37 4.09
CA GLY A 94 -12.24 -12.34 4.67
C GLY A 94 -10.82 -12.19 4.13
N VAL A 95 -10.67 -12.09 2.81
CA VAL A 95 -9.36 -11.84 2.17
C VAL A 95 -8.76 -10.51 2.63
N ALA A 96 -9.56 -9.44 2.70
CA ALA A 96 -9.11 -8.14 3.19
C ALA A 96 -8.68 -8.18 4.66
N CYS A 97 -9.44 -8.85 5.53
CA CYS A 97 -9.08 -9.03 6.93
C CYS A 97 -7.74 -9.79 7.05
N LEU A 98 -7.59 -10.94 6.38
CA LEU A 98 -6.37 -11.74 6.42
C LEU A 98 -5.15 -10.96 5.92
N PHE A 99 -5.32 -10.15 4.88
CA PHE A 99 -4.26 -9.28 4.39
C PHE A 99 -3.84 -8.24 5.44
N VAL A 100 -4.80 -7.59 6.09
CA VAL A 100 -4.56 -6.61 7.16
C VAL A 100 -3.90 -7.24 8.38
N ILE A 101 -4.32 -8.45 8.76
CA ILE A 101 -3.68 -9.24 9.82
C ILE A 101 -2.24 -9.56 9.44
N GLY A 102 -1.98 -9.96 8.20
CA GLY A 102 -0.63 -10.21 7.69
C GLY A 102 0.28 -8.98 7.81
N ILE A 103 -0.22 -7.79 7.45
CA ILE A 103 0.50 -6.52 7.63
C ILE A 103 0.75 -6.25 9.12
N CYS A 104 -0.22 -6.50 9.99
CA CYS A 104 -0.06 -6.27 11.43
C CYS A 104 0.95 -7.20 12.08
N ILE A 105 0.96 -8.49 11.69
CA ILE A 105 1.98 -9.46 12.10
C ILE A 105 3.34 -8.97 11.63
N TYR A 106 3.46 -8.57 10.36
CA TYR A 106 4.71 -8.03 9.83
C TYR A 106 5.20 -6.82 10.64
N ILE A 107 4.34 -5.83 10.89
CA ILE A 107 4.70 -4.65 11.69
C ILE A 107 5.09 -5.05 13.11
N THR A 108 4.39 -6.00 13.72
CA THR A 108 4.68 -6.43 15.09
C THR A 108 6.07 -7.07 15.22
N PHE A 109 6.47 -7.90 14.26
CA PHE A 109 7.76 -8.59 14.30
C PHE A 109 8.92 -7.78 13.71
N PHE A 110 8.65 -6.95 12.70
CA PHE A 110 9.68 -6.29 11.89
C PHE A 110 9.61 -4.76 11.94
N ALA A 111 8.85 -4.14 12.86
CA ALA A 111 8.75 -2.68 12.94
C ALA A 111 10.10 -1.99 13.15
N ASP A 112 10.95 -2.50 14.06
CA ASP A 112 12.25 -1.89 14.34
C ASP A 112 13.13 -1.87 13.08
N GLU A 113 13.26 -3.00 12.40
CA GLU A 113 14.04 -3.13 11.17
C GLU A 113 13.45 -2.25 10.06
N THR A 114 12.13 -2.29 9.89
CA THR A 114 11.41 -1.47 8.90
C THR A 114 11.66 0.02 9.14
N VAL A 115 11.55 0.49 10.38
CA VAL A 115 11.78 1.89 10.75
C VAL A 115 13.23 2.29 10.45
N ILE A 116 14.21 1.46 10.81
CA ILE A 116 15.63 1.71 10.54
C ILE A 116 15.85 1.83 9.03
N VAL A 117 15.33 0.88 8.27
CA VAL A 117 15.49 0.81 6.81
C VAL A 117 14.85 2.00 6.12
N VAL A 118 13.58 2.28 6.39
CA VAL A 118 12.86 3.41 5.79
C VAL A 118 13.55 4.73 6.14
N ASN A 119 13.92 4.93 7.40
CA ASN A 119 14.61 6.15 7.81
C ASN A 119 16.01 6.28 7.19
N THR A 120 16.70 5.16 6.95
CA THR A 120 18.00 5.14 6.26
C THR A 120 17.84 5.52 4.79
N ILE A 121 16.81 5.03 4.11
CA ILE A 121 16.48 5.43 2.74
C ILE A 121 16.17 6.93 2.68
N ILE A 122 15.38 7.45 3.62
CA ILE A 122 15.07 8.89 3.67
C ILE A 122 16.36 9.71 3.92
N ARG A 123 17.23 9.28 4.83
CA ARG A 123 18.53 9.95 5.07
C ARG A 123 19.41 9.95 3.83
N LEU A 124 19.55 8.80 3.18
CA LEU A 124 20.35 8.66 1.97
C LEU A 124 19.81 9.52 0.82
N TYR A 125 18.49 9.63 0.69
CA TYR A 125 17.86 10.55 -0.25
C TYR A 125 18.18 12.02 0.07
N GLU A 126 18.11 12.42 1.33
CA GLU A 126 18.47 13.77 1.78
C GLU A 126 19.97 14.07 1.57
N GLU A 127 20.85 13.10 1.77
CA GLU A 127 22.30 13.23 1.52
C GLU A 127 22.60 13.44 0.03
N PHE A 128 21.87 12.78 -0.87
CA PHE A 128 22.02 12.96 -2.31
C PHE A 128 21.45 14.30 -2.81
N HIS A 129 20.65 14.97 -1.97
CA HIS A 129 20.06 16.27 -2.25
C HIS A 129 20.40 17.28 -1.16
N PRO A 130 21.63 17.82 -1.11
CA PRO A 130 22.02 18.83 -0.12
C PRO A 130 21.19 20.12 -0.19
N SER A 131 20.50 20.37 -1.31
CA SER A 131 19.53 21.47 -1.45
C SER A 131 18.23 21.24 -0.65
N VAL A 132 17.93 20.00 -0.25
CA VAL A 132 16.82 19.62 0.61
C VAL A 132 17.29 19.66 2.06
N ASN A 133 17.60 20.86 2.56
CA ASN A 133 18.01 21.02 3.94
C ASN A 133 16.76 21.00 4.85
N PRO A 134 16.50 19.94 5.64
CA PRO A 134 15.20 19.74 6.32
C PRO A 134 14.86 20.85 7.32
N LEU A 135 15.89 21.52 7.85
CA LEU A 135 15.76 22.58 8.84
C LEU A 135 15.40 23.97 8.26
N ARG A 136 15.43 24.16 6.93
CA ARG A 136 15.19 25.46 6.28
C ARG A 136 14.09 25.45 5.22
N VAL A 137 13.25 24.42 5.18
CA VAL A 137 12.08 24.42 4.29
C VAL A 137 11.03 25.41 4.84
N ARG A 138 11.16 26.69 4.47
CA ARG A 138 10.02 27.61 4.52
C ARG A 138 9.03 27.13 3.48
N PHE A 139 7.92 26.57 3.93
CA PHE A 139 6.81 26.24 3.03
C PHE A 139 6.46 27.52 2.23
N PRO A 140 6.53 27.50 0.89
CA PRO A 140 6.11 28.66 0.08
C PRO A 140 4.68 29.04 0.46
N LYS A 141 4.31 30.32 0.31
CA LYS A 141 2.98 30.86 0.67
C LYS A 141 1.89 29.85 0.26
N GLN A 142 1.34 29.18 1.28
CA GLN A 142 0.48 28.02 1.09
C GLN A 142 -0.89 28.48 0.63
N GLU A 143 -1.43 27.82 -0.40
CA GLU A 143 -2.82 28.00 -0.78
C GLU A 143 -3.71 27.37 0.30
N LYS A 144 -4.76 28.09 0.71
CA LYS A 144 -5.75 27.60 1.66
C LYS A 144 -6.86 26.92 0.87
N LEU A 145 -6.87 25.59 0.85
CA LEU A 145 -8.02 24.83 0.36
C LEU A 145 -8.90 24.49 1.57
N CYS A 146 -10.12 25.02 1.64
CA CYS A 146 -11.04 24.81 2.77
C CYS A 146 -10.43 25.16 4.15
N GLY A 147 -9.53 26.16 4.21
CA GLY A 147 -8.82 26.54 5.44
C GLY A 147 -7.64 25.63 5.82
N ILE A 148 -7.45 24.50 5.12
CA ILE A 148 -6.29 23.62 5.27
C ILE A 148 -5.21 24.13 4.32
N ARG A 149 -3.98 24.29 4.84
CA ARG A 149 -2.83 24.71 4.05
C ARG A 149 -2.23 23.48 3.38
N ILE A 150 -2.45 23.31 2.08
CA ILE A 150 -1.94 22.19 1.29
C ILE A 150 -0.63 22.62 0.58
N PRO A 151 0.42 21.78 0.53
CA PRO A 151 1.60 22.07 -0.28
C PRO A 151 1.27 22.09 -1.78
N ASN A 152 2.16 22.66 -2.58
CA ASN A 152 2.00 22.69 -4.04
C ASN A 152 1.90 21.26 -4.62
N PHE A 153 1.01 21.07 -5.60
CA PHE A 153 0.83 19.79 -6.31
C PHE A 153 1.94 19.51 -7.33
N LEU A 154 2.75 20.52 -7.64
CA LEU A 154 3.87 20.43 -8.55
C LEU A 154 5.15 20.03 -7.80
N ASP A 155 5.85 19.03 -8.34
CA ASP A 155 7.20 18.63 -7.99
C ASP A 155 8.19 19.76 -8.36
N ALA A 156 9.44 19.65 -7.91
CA ALA A 156 10.52 20.58 -8.23
C ALA A 156 10.73 20.80 -9.73
N ASP A 157 10.48 19.76 -10.52
CA ASP A 157 10.60 19.80 -11.98
C ASP A 157 9.40 20.48 -12.67
N GLY A 158 8.46 21.03 -11.90
CA GLY A 158 7.19 21.58 -12.43
C GLY A 158 6.23 20.52 -12.95
N LYS A 159 6.52 19.24 -12.72
CA LYS A 159 5.63 18.11 -13.06
C LYS A 159 4.68 17.85 -11.91
N ILE A 160 3.48 17.33 -12.19
CA ILE A 160 2.52 16.94 -11.14
C ILE A 160 3.10 15.79 -10.32
N ASP A 161 3.13 15.92 -8.98
CA ASP A 161 3.51 14.84 -8.07
C ASP A 161 2.42 13.77 -8.04
N ARG A 162 2.43 12.88 -9.04
CA ARG A 162 1.43 11.84 -9.24
C ARG A 162 1.27 10.96 -8.00
N LEU A 163 2.38 10.56 -7.36
CA LEU A 163 2.31 9.72 -6.17
C LEU A 163 1.72 10.49 -4.99
N GLY A 164 2.21 11.70 -4.73
CA GLY A 164 1.67 12.54 -3.66
C GLY A 164 0.17 12.79 -3.82
N LEU A 165 -0.29 13.02 -5.06
CA LEU A 165 -1.70 13.20 -5.39
C LEU A 165 -2.50 11.90 -5.21
N THR A 166 -2.01 10.76 -5.70
CA THR A 166 -2.65 9.46 -5.51
C THR A 166 -2.78 9.14 -4.02
N LEU A 167 -1.73 9.36 -3.23
CA LEU A 167 -1.77 9.18 -1.78
C LEU A 167 -2.74 10.17 -1.13
N LEU A 168 -2.74 11.44 -1.53
CA LEU A 168 -3.65 12.43 -0.96
C LEU A 168 -5.12 12.01 -1.18
N MET A 169 -5.46 11.64 -2.42
CA MET A 169 -6.81 11.26 -2.81
C MET A 169 -7.25 9.95 -2.17
N ALA A 170 -6.35 8.98 -2.01
CA ALA A 170 -6.68 7.69 -1.40
C ALA A 170 -6.73 7.75 0.14
N LEU A 171 -5.81 8.48 0.76
CA LEU A 171 -5.57 8.39 2.21
C LEU A 171 -6.32 9.42 3.03
N LEU A 172 -6.60 10.60 2.47
CA LEU A 172 -7.29 11.66 3.21
C LEU A 172 -8.77 11.33 3.48
N PRO A 173 -9.53 10.75 2.54
CA PRO A 173 -10.92 10.34 2.79
C PRO A 173 -11.04 9.09 3.66
N ALA A 174 -10.03 8.22 3.68
CA ALA A 174 -10.10 6.89 4.27
C ALA A 174 -10.59 6.87 5.73
N PRO A 175 -10.17 7.75 6.66
CA PRO A 175 -10.66 7.76 8.04
C PRO A 175 -12.16 8.10 8.20
N PHE A 176 -12.78 8.70 7.17
CA PHE A 176 -14.18 9.12 7.22
C PHE A 176 -15.15 8.06 6.66
N ILE A 177 -14.64 7.03 5.96
CA ILE A 177 -15.43 5.95 5.36
C ILE A 177 -15.98 4.93 6.38
N PRO A 178 -15.23 4.49 7.42
CA PRO A 178 -15.64 3.41 8.33
C PRO A 178 -17.00 3.58 8.98
N LEU A 179 -17.32 4.77 9.50
CA LEU A 179 -18.55 4.99 10.26
C LEU A 179 -19.80 4.94 9.35
N PRO A 180 -19.87 5.68 8.23
CA PRO A 180 -20.96 5.53 7.27
C PRO A 180 -21.14 4.10 6.77
N VAL A 181 -20.04 3.39 6.48
CA VAL A 181 -20.09 2.00 6.00
C VAL A 181 -20.65 1.09 7.09
N ALA A 182 -20.14 1.16 8.33
CA ALA A 182 -20.64 0.33 9.43
C ALA A 182 -22.13 0.58 9.70
N LEU A 183 -22.57 1.83 9.69
CA LEU A 183 -23.98 2.18 9.86
C LEU A 183 -24.84 1.67 8.70
N ALA A 184 -24.38 1.82 7.46
CA ALA A 184 -25.10 1.32 6.29
C ALA A 184 -25.21 -0.21 6.29
N CYS A 185 -24.10 -0.92 6.54
CA CYS A 185 -24.08 -2.37 6.61
C CYS A 185 -25.05 -2.91 7.67
N VAL A 186 -25.08 -2.32 8.88
CA VAL A 186 -25.94 -2.84 9.96
C VAL A 186 -27.38 -2.36 9.87
N TYR A 187 -27.61 -1.05 9.72
CA TYR A 187 -28.96 -0.48 9.81
C TYR A 187 -29.73 -0.56 8.50
N LEU A 188 -29.10 -0.18 7.38
CA LEU A 188 -29.80 -0.04 6.11
C LEU A 188 -29.89 -1.38 5.38
N LEU A 189 -28.77 -2.12 5.35
CA LEU A 189 -28.64 -3.31 4.53
C LEU A 189 -28.80 -4.60 5.34
N LYS A 190 -28.59 -4.55 6.66
CA LYS A 190 -28.55 -5.73 7.56
C LYS A 190 -27.62 -6.83 7.03
N MET A 191 -26.47 -6.40 6.50
CA MET A 191 -25.48 -7.28 5.85
C MET A 191 -24.28 -7.63 6.71
N ASP A 192 -24.32 -7.30 7.99
CA ASP A 192 -23.25 -7.70 8.87
C ASP A 192 -23.26 -9.19 9.19
N VAL A 193 -22.08 -9.79 9.15
CA VAL A 193 -21.86 -11.20 9.46
C VAL A 193 -22.30 -11.58 10.89
N PHE A 194 -22.38 -10.60 11.80
CA PHE A 194 -22.72 -10.84 13.20
C PHE A 194 -24.20 -11.20 13.41
N ILE A 195 -25.09 -10.83 12.48
CA ILE A 195 -26.51 -11.16 12.59
C ILE A 195 -26.73 -12.68 12.65
N PHE A 196 -26.00 -13.46 11.86
CA PHE A 196 -26.15 -14.92 11.78
C PHE A 196 -25.78 -15.59 13.10
N ILE A 197 -24.68 -15.18 13.71
CA ILE A 197 -24.26 -15.70 15.02
C ILE A 197 -25.28 -15.32 16.10
N LEU A 198 -25.77 -14.08 16.06
CA LEU A 198 -26.76 -13.62 17.04
C LEU A 198 -28.11 -14.32 16.88
N GLU A 199 -28.53 -14.65 15.66
CA GLU A 199 -29.75 -15.42 15.38
C GLU A 199 -29.63 -16.89 15.80
N ASP A 200 -28.42 -17.45 15.79
CA ASP A 200 -28.17 -18.80 16.31
C ASP A 200 -28.14 -18.83 17.85
N LEU A 201 -27.74 -17.74 18.50
CA LEU A 201 -27.65 -17.62 19.97
C LEU A 201 -28.94 -17.13 20.63
N PHE A 202 -29.70 -16.28 19.95
CA PHE A 202 -30.88 -15.60 20.51
C PHE A 202 -32.08 -15.72 19.57
N PRO A 203 -33.33 -15.63 20.10
CA PRO A 203 -34.51 -15.54 19.24
C PRO A 203 -34.39 -14.38 18.25
N HIS A 204 -34.88 -14.57 17.01
CA HIS A 204 -34.76 -13.59 15.92
C HIS A 204 -35.22 -12.18 16.28
N SER A 205 -36.25 -12.05 17.14
CA SER A 205 -36.74 -10.76 17.64
C SER A 205 -35.73 -10.04 18.54
N VAL A 206 -34.96 -10.79 19.34
CA VAL A 206 -33.90 -10.28 20.21
C VAL A 206 -32.65 -9.97 19.39
N ALA A 207 -32.23 -10.88 18.48
CA ALA A 207 -31.08 -10.69 17.59
C ALA A 207 -31.19 -9.41 16.73
N ASN A 208 -32.41 -9.06 16.32
CA ASN A 208 -32.72 -7.85 15.56
C ASN A 208 -33.21 -6.67 16.42
N SER A 209 -33.11 -6.77 17.75
CA SER A 209 -33.45 -5.68 18.65
C SER A 209 -32.47 -4.50 18.51
N VAL A 210 -33.00 -3.29 18.64
CA VAL A 210 -32.21 -2.04 18.71
C VAL A 210 -31.17 -2.10 19.83
N PHE A 211 -31.43 -2.88 20.89
CA PHE A 211 -30.50 -3.07 22.00
C PHE A 211 -29.21 -3.79 21.60
N LEU A 212 -29.24 -4.71 20.63
CA LEU A 212 -28.05 -5.43 20.15
C LEU A 212 -27.34 -4.71 19.00
N THR A 213 -27.94 -3.66 18.43
CA THR A 213 -27.33 -2.94 17.32
C THR A 213 -25.96 -2.33 17.65
N PRO A 214 -25.72 -1.71 18.82
CA PRO A 214 -24.39 -1.22 19.18
C PRO A 214 -23.32 -2.34 19.19
N PHE A 215 -23.69 -3.55 19.61
CA PHE A 215 -22.78 -4.71 19.60
C PHE A 215 -22.44 -5.21 18.20
N ARG A 216 -23.26 -4.89 17.19
CA ARG A 216 -23.00 -5.19 15.77
C ARG A 216 -22.23 -4.06 15.09
N VAL A 217 -22.62 -2.80 15.34
CA VAL A 217 -21.99 -1.62 14.73
C VAL A 217 -20.57 -1.41 15.23
N ALA A 218 -20.33 -1.53 16.54
CA ALA A 218 -19.03 -1.28 17.14
C ALA A 218 -17.91 -2.15 16.54
N PRO A 219 -18.03 -3.49 16.45
CA PRO A 219 -16.95 -4.31 15.91
C PRO A 219 -16.68 -4.03 14.43
N ILE A 220 -17.72 -3.80 13.61
CA ILE A 220 -17.57 -3.46 12.19
C ILE A 220 -16.91 -2.10 12.01
N TRP A 221 -17.31 -1.11 12.79
CA TRP A 221 -16.69 0.22 12.76
C TRP A 221 -15.21 0.14 13.15
N ILE A 222 -14.89 -0.57 14.24
CA ILE A 222 -13.49 -0.77 14.66
C ILE A 222 -12.69 -1.49 13.57
N ALA A 223 -13.22 -2.59 13.03
CA ALA A 223 -12.55 -3.36 12.00
C ALA A 223 -12.28 -2.52 10.75
N SER A 224 -13.32 -1.85 10.23
CA SER A 224 -13.18 -0.99 9.06
C SER A 224 -12.25 0.20 9.30
N ALA A 225 -12.29 0.84 10.48
CA ALA A 225 -11.39 1.94 10.83
C ALA A 225 -9.93 1.49 10.91
N GLU A 226 -9.67 0.34 11.51
CA GLU A 226 -8.33 -0.24 11.56
C GLU A 226 -7.84 -0.68 10.17
N MET A 227 -8.69 -1.27 9.32
CA MET A 227 -8.33 -1.59 7.93
C MET A 227 -7.96 -0.32 7.14
N CYS A 228 -8.77 0.73 7.21
CA CYS A 228 -8.49 2.02 6.57
C CYS A 228 -7.21 2.67 7.09
N ARG A 229 -6.80 2.38 8.33
CA ARG A 229 -5.56 2.86 8.93
C ARG A 229 -4.32 2.04 8.57
N ILE A 230 -4.47 0.72 8.44
CA ILE A 230 -3.35 -0.20 8.21
C ILE A 230 -3.00 -0.31 6.73
N PHE A 231 -3.99 -0.28 5.84
CA PHE A 231 -3.76 -0.34 4.39
C PHE A 231 -2.76 0.72 3.87
N PRO A 232 -2.81 1.99 4.33
CA PRO A 232 -1.81 3.02 3.99
C PRO A 232 -0.36 2.65 4.37
N PHE A 233 -0.15 1.76 5.36
CA PHE A 233 1.21 1.34 5.72
C PHE A 233 1.90 0.60 4.58
N VAL A 234 1.18 -0.09 3.70
CA VAL A 234 1.77 -0.66 2.48
C VAL A 234 2.38 0.45 1.63
N ALA A 235 1.64 1.53 1.41
CA ALA A 235 2.15 2.66 0.64
C ALA A 235 3.32 3.37 1.34
N PHE A 236 3.28 3.52 2.67
CA PHE A 236 4.31 4.22 3.43
C PHE A 236 5.60 3.42 3.58
N VAL A 237 5.50 2.10 3.74
CA VAL A 237 6.63 1.20 4.00
C VAL A 237 7.23 0.66 2.70
N MET A 238 6.41 0.48 1.65
CA MET A 238 6.89 -0.02 0.35
C MET A 238 6.94 1.08 -0.70
N GLY A 239 5.82 1.74 -0.95
CA GLY A 239 5.68 2.70 -2.05
C GLY A 239 6.66 3.88 -1.93
N VAL A 240 6.65 4.56 -0.79
CA VAL A 240 7.51 5.74 -0.56
C VAL A 240 9.00 5.36 -0.64
N PRO A 241 9.51 4.34 0.06
CA PRO A 241 10.93 3.99 -0.02
C PRO A 241 11.38 3.56 -1.41
N ILE A 242 10.58 2.78 -2.15
CA ILE A 242 10.89 2.42 -3.55
C ILE A 242 10.98 3.68 -4.41
N GLN A 243 10.05 4.63 -4.24
CA GLN A 243 10.10 5.90 -4.97
C GLN A 243 11.35 6.72 -4.62
N LEU A 244 11.71 6.79 -3.34
CA LEU A 244 12.93 7.47 -2.88
C LEU A 244 14.17 6.83 -3.48
N LEU A 245 14.29 5.50 -3.42
CA LEU A 245 15.38 4.74 -4.03
C LEU A 245 15.44 4.95 -5.55
N SER A 246 14.30 5.09 -6.21
CA SER A 246 14.23 5.35 -7.64
C SER A 246 14.69 6.76 -7.98
N LYS A 247 14.21 7.78 -7.26
CA LYS A 247 14.66 9.18 -7.43
C LYS A 247 16.16 9.31 -7.11
N SER A 248 16.61 8.75 -5.98
CA SER A 248 18.03 8.64 -5.59
C SER A 248 18.86 8.00 -6.68
N GLY A 249 18.37 6.90 -7.24
CA GLY A 249 18.94 6.26 -8.42
C GLY A 249 19.10 7.28 -9.53
N GLN A 250 18.00 7.80 -10.08
CA GLN A 250 17.98 8.75 -11.20
C GLN A 250 18.93 9.94 -11.05
N ILE A 251 19.07 10.49 -9.85
CA ILE A 251 20.02 11.59 -9.59
C ILE A 251 21.46 11.13 -9.80
N LEU A 252 21.83 9.99 -9.21
CA LEU A 252 23.14 9.38 -9.45
C LEU A 252 23.31 9.04 -10.94
N LEU A 253 22.25 8.61 -11.62
CA LEU A 253 22.32 8.29 -13.06
C LEU A 253 22.58 9.52 -13.93
N ASN A 254 22.01 10.66 -13.55
CA ASN A 254 22.17 11.93 -14.26
C ASN A 254 23.49 12.65 -13.92
N SER A 255 24.20 12.23 -12.86
CA SER A 255 25.55 12.71 -12.59
C SER A 255 26.53 12.17 -13.64
N GLU A 256 27.16 13.06 -14.40
CA GLU A 256 28.09 12.66 -15.46
C GLU A 256 29.44 12.30 -14.85
N LEU A 257 29.89 11.05 -15.02
CA LEU A 257 31.25 10.65 -14.63
C LEU A 257 32.35 11.32 -15.47
N ARG A 258 31.99 11.97 -16.60
CA ARG A 258 32.93 12.50 -17.57
C ARG A 258 33.37 13.91 -17.18
N GLY A 259 34.67 14.11 -17.01
CA GLY A 259 35.25 15.42 -16.67
C GLY A 259 35.31 15.70 -15.17
N GLU A 260 34.73 14.83 -14.35
CA GLU A 260 34.83 14.93 -12.90
C GLU A 260 36.19 14.47 -12.38
N SER A 261 36.62 15.12 -11.29
CA SER A 261 37.81 14.71 -10.54
C SER A 261 37.70 13.25 -10.10
N GLU A 262 38.83 12.57 -9.94
CA GLU A 262 38.86 11.17 -9.46
C GLU A 262 38.14 11.02 -8.10
N ILE A 263 38.23 12.05 -7.26
CA ILE A 263 37.56 12.12 -5.96
C ILE A 263 36.03 12.10 -6.12
N GLN A 264 35.48 12.92 -7.01
CA GLN A 264 34.03 12.97 -7.26
C GLN A 264 33.51 11.68 -7.88
N ARG A 265 34.25 11.12 -8.86
CA ARG A 265 33.93 9.81 -9.45
C ARG A 265 33.87 8.71 -8.38
N ASN A 266 34.87 8.67 -7.50
CA ASN A 266 34.89 7.72 -6.39
C ASN A 266 33.72 7.95 -5.41
N ALA A 267 33.37 9.20 -5.13
CA ALA A 267 32.23 9.53 -4.28
C ALA A 267 30.89 9.02 -4.87
N ILE A 268 30.64 9.24 -6.16
CA ILE A 268 29.42 8.75 -6.85
C ILE A 268 29.36 7.21 -6.81
N LEU A 269 30.48 6.53 -7.05
CA LEU A 269 30.54 5.06 -7.00
C LEU A 269 30.31 4.52 -5.58
N VAL A 270 30.81 5.21 -4.56
CA VAL A 270 30.56 4.86 -3.16
C VAL A 270 29.08 5.03 -2.83
N GLN A 271 28.45 6.14 -3.24
CA GLN A 271 27.02 6.38 -3.05
C GLN A 271 26.15 5.33 -3.76
N PHE A 272 26.49 4.97 -5.00
CA PHE A 272 25.80 3.90 -5.73
C PHE A 272 25.97 2.53 -5.04
N ASN A 273 27.18 2.22 -4.53
CA ASN A 273 27.42 0.99 -3.79
C ASN A 273 26.65 0.95 -2.47
N GLN A 274 26.51 2.07 -1.75
CA GLN A 274 25.69 2.17 -0.55
C GLN A 274 24.22 1.86 -0.85
N LEU A 275 23.66 2.47 -1.90
CA LEU A 275 22.31 2.21 -2.37
C LEU A 275 22.10 0.72 -2.72
N ARG A 276 23.10 0.11 -3.36
CA ARG A 276 23.08 -1.30 -3.73
C ARG A 276 23.13 -2.23 -2.51
N VAL A 277 24.02 -1.95 -1.56
CA VAL A 277 24.13 -2.73 -0.31
C VAL A 277 22.83 -2.66 0.48
N LEU A 278 22.22 -1.47 0.55
CA LEU A 278 20.91 -1.28 1.19
C LEU A 278 19.81 -2.09 0.48
N ASN A 279 19.75 -2.04 -0.85
CA ASN A 279 18.77 -2.81 -1.61
C ASN A 279 18.97 -4.33 -1.44
N ALA A 280 20.23 -4.79 -1.44
CA ALA A 280 20.56 -6.21 -1.24
C ALA A 280 20.21 -6.69 0.18
N ALA A 281 20.39 -5.85 1.20
CA ALA A 281 20.00 -6.16 2.57
C ALA A 281 18.47 -6.32 2.71
N MET A 282 17.69 -5.58 1.93
CA MET A 282 16.23 -5.63 1.94
C MET A 282 15.62 -6.64 0.96
N GLU A 283 16.41 -7.22 0.07
CA GLU A 283 15.92 -7.97 -1.10
C GLU A 283 14.93 -9.08 -0.72
N ASN A 284 15.23 -9.86 0.31
CA ASN A 284 14.38 -10.96 0.78
C ASN A 284 13.01 -10.47 1.30
N VAL A 285 13.03 -9.38 2.07
CA VAL A 285 11.82 -8.81 2.67
C VAL A 285 10.96 -8.18 1.58
N LEU A 286 11.58 -7.39 0.70
CA LEU A 286 10.89 -6.78 -0.45
C LEU A 286 10.31 -7.84 -1.38
N ALA A 287 11.02 -8.95 -1.59
CA ALA A 287 10.54 -10.04 -2.44
C ALA A 287 9.30 -10.73 -1.85
N ALA A 288 9.31 -11.00 -0.55
CA ALA A 288 8.16 -11.59 0.16
C ALA A 288 6.96 -10.65 0.15
N MET A 289 7.17 -9.37 0.45
CA MET A 289 6.08 -8.39 0.40
C MET A 289 5.52 -8.20 -0.99
N THR A 290 6.38 -8.14 -2.01
CA THR A 290 5.96 -8.02 -3.41
C THR A 290 5.13 -9.24 -3.80
N PHE A 291 5.56 -10.45 -3.42
CA PHE A 291 4.81 -11.68 -3.70
C PHE A 291 3.43 -11.66 -3.05
N VAL A 292 3.35 -11.34 -1.74
CA VAL A 292 2.07 -11.26 -1.02
C VAL A 292 1.18 -10.19 -1.65
N LEU A 293 1.70 -8.98 -1.90
CA LEU A 293 0.95 -7.87 -2.45
C LEU A 293 0.41 -8.16 -3.85
N MET A 294 1.20 -8.81 -4.71
CA MET A 294 0.75 -9.24 -6.05
C MET A 294 -0.29 -10.35 -5.95
N GLY A 295 -0.10 -11.34 -5.06
CA GLY A 295 -1.08 -12.40 -4.87
C GLY A 295 -2.43 -11.87 -4.37
N THR A 296 -2.42 -11.04 -3.32
CA THR A 296 -3.64 -10.46 -2.77
C THR A 296 -4.27 -9.45 -3.71
N GLY A 297 -3.47 -8.63 -4.39
CA GLY A 297 -3.95 -7.69 -5.39
C GLY A 297 -4.68 -8.38 -6.53
N LEU A 298 -4.16 -9.51 -7.02
CA LEU A 298 -4.79 -10.31 -8.06
C LEU A 298 -6.12 -10.88 -7.59
N ILE A 299 -6.18 -11.48 -6.39
CA ILE A 299 -7.42 -12.06 -5.83
C ILE A 299 -8.47 -10.95 -5.65
N ILE A 300 -8.11 -9.84 -5.00
CA ILE A 300 -9.03 -8.73 -4.72
C ILE A 300 -9.53 -8.10 -6.02
N SER A 301 -8.65 -7.82 -6.98
CA SER A 301 -9.05 -7.24 -8.27
C SER A 301 -9.97 -8.16 -9.06
N SER A 302 -9.68 -9.46 -9.14
CA SER A 302 -10.53 -10.42 -9.85
C SER A 302 -11.91 -10.57 -9.18
N LEU A 303 -11.96 -10.62 -7.85
CA LEU A 303 -13.24 -10.69 -7.11
C LEU A 303 -14.06 -9.39 -7.26
N LEU A 304 -13.44 -8.22 -7.19
CA LEU A 304 -14.12 -6.94 -7.38
C LEU A 304 -14.63 -6.75 -8.81
N ASN A 305 -13.85 -7.16 -9.81
CA ASN A 305 -14.29 -7.16 -11.22
C ASN A 305 -15.46 -8.12 -11.43
N PHE A 306 -15.36 -9.33 -10.89
CA PHE A 306 -16.43 -10.31 -10.92
C PHE A 306 -17.71 -9.74 -10.27
N ALA A 307 -17.61 -9.19 -9.06
CA ALA A 307 -18.74 -8.59 -8.34
C ALA A 307 -19.37 -7.43 -9.13
N THR A 308 -18.54 -6.57 -9.74
CA THR A 308 -19.00 -5.44 -10.56
C THR A 308 -19.82 -5.92 -11.76
N ILE A 309 -19.31 -6.88 -12.53
CA ILE A 309 -20.02 -7.40 -13.72
C ILE A 309 -21.27 -8.16 -13.28
N ARG A 310 -21.13 -9.00 -12.25
CA ARG A 310 -22.16 -9.95 -11.87
C ARG A 310 -23.35 -9.33 -11.16
N PHE A 311 -23.12 -8.28 -10.38
CA PHE A 311 -24.17 -7.64 -9.60
C PHE A 311 -24.76 -6.40 -10.26
N LEU A 312 -24.44 -6.14 -11.53
CA LEU A 312 -25.05 -5.05 -12.30
C LEU A 312 -26.58 -5.22 -12.38
N ASP A 313 -27.05 -6.44 -12.63
CA ASP A 313 -28.47 -6.78 -12.75
C ASP A 313 -29.08 -7.27 -11.42
N ALA A 314 -28.28 -7.38 -10.36
CA ALA A 314 -28.80 -7.78 -9.06
C ALA A 314 -29.62 -6.64 -8.44
N ALA A 315 -30.67 -6.97 -7.69
CA ALA A 315 -31.50 -6.03 -6.94
C ALA A 315 -30.76 -5.43 -5.70
N LEU A 316 -29.46 -5.15 -5.82
CA LEU A 316 -28.67 -4.52 -4.78
C LEU A 316 -28.97 -3.01 -4.73
N PRO A 317 -28.97 -2.40 -3.54
CA PRO A 317 -29.02 -0.95 -3.41
C PRO A 317 -27.89 -0.29 -4.19
N ARG A 318 -28.24 0.69 -5.05
CA ARG A 318 -27.30 1.30 -6.01
C ARG A 318 -26.03 1.84 -5.35
N VAL A 319 -26.15 2.44 -4.17
CA VAL A 319 -25.00 3.00 -3.42
C VAL A 319 -24.00 1.90 -3.05
N PHE A 320 -24.51 0.72 -2.65
CA PHE A 320 -23.67 -0.42 -2.30
C PHE A 320 -23.01 -1.00 -3.56
N TYR A 321 -23.77 -1.14 -4.65
CA TYR A 321 -23.23 -1.59 -5.93
C TYR A 321 -22.07 -0.71 -6.41
N LEU A 322 -22.18 0.62 -6.28
CA LEU A 322 -21.13 1.57 -6.70
C LEU A 322 -19.79 1.38 -5.96
N MET A 323 -19.77 0.71 -4.81
CA MET A 323 -18.52 0.42 -4.11
C MET A 323 -17.64 -0.57 -4.88
N PHE A 324 -18.22 -1.58 -5.55
CA PHE A 324 -17.45 -2.58 -6.29
C PHE A 324 -16.60 -2.00 -7.44
N PRO A 325 -17.17 -1.23 -8.42
CA PRO A 325 -16.37 -0.64 -9.49
C PRO A 325 -15.41 0.42 -8.96
N PHE A 326 -15.77 1.15 -7.90
CA PHE A 326 -14.88 2.14 -7.28
C PHE A 326 -13.66 1.47 -6.64
N LEU A 327 -13.86 0.42 -5.85
CA LEU A 327 -12.79 -0.33 -5.21
C LEU A 327 -11.95 -1.09 -6.26
N SER A 328 -12.58 -1.66 -7.30
CA SER A 328 -11.85 -2.29 -8.39
C SER A 328 -10.92 -1.28 -9.06
N THR A 329 -11.47 -0.14 -9.49
CA THR A 329 -10.72 0.94 -10.14
C THR A 329 -9.58 1.41 -9.26
N THR A 330 -9.85 1.63 -7.97
CA THR A 330 -8.83 2.08 -7.01
C THR A 330 -7.71 1.05 -6.87
N THR A 331 -8.04 -0.23 -6.75
CA THR A 331 -7.07 -1.32 -6.65
C THR A 331 -6.21 -1.42 -7.91
N LEU A 332 -6.82 -1.33 -9.10
CA LEU A 332 -6.11 -1.31 -10.37
C LEU A 332 -5.22 -0.08 -10.51
N VAL A 333 -5.66 1.11 -10.10
CA VAL A 333 -4.83 2.32 -10.10
C VAL A 333 -3.61 2.15 -9.21
N ILE A 334 -3.77 1.55 -8.02
CA ILE A 334 -2.64 1.27 -7.12
C ILE A 334 -1.65 0.30 -7.79
N ILE A 335 -2.14 -0.80 -8.35
CA ILE A 335 -1.32 -1.79 -9.09
C ILE A 335 -0.56 -1.12 -10.24
N PHE A 336 -1.27 -0.38 -11.10
CA PHE A 336 -0.70 0.30 -12.27
C PHE A 336 0.16 1.51 -11.91
N THR A 337 0.10 1.99 -10.68
CA THR A 337 1.03 3.02 -10.19
C THR A 337 2.30 2.36 -9.67
N LEU A 338 2.19 1.36 -8.79
CA LEU A 338 3.34 0.75 -8.12
C LEU A 338 4.20 -0.12 -9.07
N LEU A 339 3.58 -0.90 -9.94
CA LEU A 339 4.29 -1.85 -10.79
C LEU A 339 5.23 -1.15 -11.80
N PRO A 340 4.80 -0.10 -12.53
CA PRO A 340 5.70 0.63 -13.42
C PRO A 340 6.84 1.34 -12.69
N PHE A 341 6.66 1.79 -11.44
CA PHE A 341 7.76 2.38 -10.68
C PHE A 341 8.89 1.37 -10.44
N ALA A 342 8.56 0.13 -10.06
CA ALA A 342 9.56 -0.92 -9.88
C ALA A 342 10.25 -1.30 -11.20
N ILE A 343 9.50 -1.39 -12.30
CA ILE A 343 10.03 -1.69 -13.64
C ILE A 343 10.95 -0.57 -14.13
N GLN A 344 10.53 0.69 -13.97
CA GLN A 344 11.29 1.85 -14.40
C GLN A 344 12.61 1.96 -13.61
N ASP A 345 12.62 1.64 -12.32
CA ASP A 345 13.84 1.63 -11.53
C ASP A 345 14.86 0.60 -12.05
N TYR A 346 14.39 -0.59 -12.45
CA TYR A 346 15.23 -1.59 -13.10
C TYR A 346 15.76 -1.09 -14.46
N GLU A 347 14.89 -0.64 -15.36
CA GLU A 347 15.28 -0.15 -16.70
C GLU A 347 16.28 1.01 -16.62
N ASN A 348 16.04 1.97 -15.72
CA ASN A 348 16.93 3.10 -15.48
C ASN A 348 18.30 2.62 -14.97
N SER A 349 18.33 1.63 -14.08
CA SER A 349 19.60 1.08 -13.57
C SER A 349 20.40 0.36 -14.66
N VAL A 350 19.73 -0.36 -15.57
CA VAL A 350 20.37 -1.02 -16.72
C VAL A 350 20.95 0.01 -17.68
N ALA A 351 20.14 0.98 -18.12
CA ALA A 351 20.54 2.01 -19.07
C ALA A 351 21.76 2.80 -18.56
N THR A 352 21.79 3.07 -17.26
CA THR A 352 22.90 3.82 -16.66
C THR A 352 24.17 3.01 -16.57
N LEU A 353 24.09 1.76 -16.11
CA LEU A 353 25.28 0.92 -16.09
C LEU A 353 25.85 0.74 -17.50
N SER A 354 25.02 0.71 -18.54
CA SER A 354 25.48 0.77 -19.94
C SER A 354 26.22 2.07 -20.24
N ARG A 355 25.59 3.23 -19.97
CA ARG A 355 26.18 4.55 -20.22
C ARG A 355 27.50 4.75 -19.48
N TRP A 356 27.59 4.34 -18.21
CA TRP A 356 28.82 4.43 -17.42
C TRP A 356 29.93 3.53 -17.99
N ARG A 357 29.59 2.31 -18.46
CA ARG A 357 30.57 1.42 -19.11
C ARG A 357 31.11 2.00 -20.41
N GLU A 358 30.27 2.70 -21.17
CA GLU A 358 30.66 3.39 -22.40
C GLU A 358 31.58 4.60 -22.10
N LEU A 359 31.24 5.40 -21.09
CA LEU A 359 31.99 6.62 -20.73
C LEU A 359 33.40 6.35 -20.18
N VAL A 360 33.59 5.26 -19.44
CA VAL A 360 34.89 4.92 -18.84
C VAL A 360 35.92 4.48 -19.88
N GLY A 361 35.47 4.04 -21.06
CA GLY A 361 36.34 3.69 -22.18
C GLY A 361 37.40 2.64 -21.84
N LEU A 362 38.50 2.62 -22.60
CA LEU A 362 39.63 1.70 -22.41
C LEU A 362 40.70 2.20 -21.42
N LYS A 363 40.63 3.47 -20.99
CA LYS A 363 41.72 4.13 -20.27
C LYS A 363 41.81 3.72 -18.80
N ASP A 364 40.69 3.46 -18.14
CA ASP A 364 40.64 3.12 -16.71
C ASP A 364 40.21 1.66 -16.50
N LYS A 365 41.20 0.76 -16.51
CA LYS A 365 40.97 -0.69 -16.41
C LYS A 365 40.31 -1.08 -15.08
N GLU A 366 40.66 -0.40 -13.99
CA GLU A 366 40.14 -0.71 -12.66
C GLU A 366 38.67 -0.30 -12.54
N LEU A 367 38.35 0.93 -12.95
CA LEU A 367 36.99 1.43 -12.93
C LEU A 367 36.08 0.60 -13.84
N ARG A 368 36.57 0.24 -15.03
CA ARG A 368 35.85 -0.66 -15.94
C ARG A 368 35.58 -2.01 -15.28
N LYS A 369 36.56 -2.62 -14.61
CA LYS A 369 36.38 -3.89 -13.89
C LYS A 369 35.31 -3.76 -12.80
N ARG A 370 35.30 -2.64 -12.04
CA ARG A 370 34.28 -2.36 -11.03
C ARG A 370 32.88 -2.22 -11.64
N LEU A 371 32.72 -1.46 -12.72
CA LEU A 371 31.43 -1.25 -13.40
C LEU A 371 30.90 -2.52 -14.09
N LEU A 372 31.78 -3.40 -14.57
CA LEU A 372 31.39 -4.71 -15.11
C LEU A 372 30.90 -5.64 -14.00
N ALA A 373 31.47 -5.53 -12.79
CA ALA A 373 31.00 -6.28 -11.63
C ALA A 373 29.70 -5.73 -11.02
N MET A 374 29.30 -4.50 -11.37
CA MET A 374 28.02 -3.92 -10.93
C MET A 374 26.86 -4.54 -11.72
N ARG A 375 25.88 -5.05 -10.96
CA ARG A 375 24.61 -5.57 -11.48
C ARG A 375 23.52 -4.49 -11.39
N PRO A 376 22.58 -4.44 -12.34
CA PRO A 376 21.40 -3.58 -12.24
C PRO A 376 20.55 -3.96 -11.02
N ARG A 377 19.78 -3.00 -10.51
CA ARG A 377 18.87 -3.22 -9.38
C ARG A 377 17.60 -3.86 -9.90
N MET A 378 17.33 -5.09 -9.51
CA MET A 378 16.14 -5.83 -9.90
C MET A 378 15.29 -6.10 -8.65
N TYR A 379 13.97 -5.99 -8.80
CA TYR A 379 13.01 -6.40 -7.78
C TYR A 379 12.45 -7.76 -8.16
N TYR A 380 12.29 -8.60 -7.15
CA TYR A 380 11.78 -9.96 -7.29
C TYR A 380 10.48 -10.11 -6.51
N ALA A 381 9.67 -11.09 -6.89
CA ALA A 381 8.59 -11.64 -6.08
C ALA A 381 9.00 -13.06 -5.68
N GLY A 382 9.09 -13.34 -4.39
CA GLY A 382 9.63 -14.61 -3.89
C GLY A 382 9.40 -14.83 -2.40
N LEU A 383 9.66 -16.04 -1.92
CA LEU A 383 9.57 -16.41 -0.50
C LEU A 383 10.85 -17.12 -0.07
N ASN A 384 11.40 -16.79 1.10
CA ASN A 384 12.57 -17.46 1.69
C ASN A 384 13.75 -17.65 0.72
N LYS A 385 14.12 -16.60 -0.04
CA LYS A 385 15.17 -16.60 -1.09
C LYS A 385 14.85 -17.39 -2.36
N HIS A 386 13.68 -18.01 -2.46
CA HIS A 386 13.18 -18.56 -3.72
C HIS A 386 12.42 -17.48 -4.49
N TYR A 387 12.96 -17.07 -5.64
CA TYR A 387 12.34 -16.07 -6.50
C TYR A 387 11.46 -16.77 -7.55
N PHE A 388 10.18 -16.41 -7.59
CA PHE A 388 9.23 -16.93 -8.58
C PHE A 388 9.22 -16.07 -9.84
N TYR A 389 9.26 -14.75 -9.68
CA TYR A 389 9.18 -13.80 -10.79
C TYR A 389 10.11 -12.60 -10.57
N SER A 390 10.68 -12.08 -11.65
CA SER A 390 11.35 -10.77 -11.67
C SER A 390 10.40 -9.71 -12.20
N LEU A 391 10.37 -8.52 -11.59
CA LEU A 391 9.54 -7.40 -12.05
C LEU A 391 10.15 -6.76 -13.31
N THR A 392 9.81 -7.31 -14.47
CA THR A 392 10.19 -6.80 -15.80
C THR A 392 8.99 -6.19 -16.52
N LYS A 393 9.23 -5.51 -17.64
CA LYS A 393 8.18 -4.88 -18.47
C LYS A 393 7.07 -5.85 -18.91
N SER A 394 7.40 -7.13 -19.14
CA SER A 394 6.43 -8.17 -19.50
C SER A 394 5.46 -8.49 -18.36
N MET A 395 5.87 -8.27 -17.11
CA MET A 395 5.06 -8.61 -15.93
C MET A 395 3.76 -7.81 -15.87
N THR A 396 3.75 -6.56 -16.34
CA THR A 396 2.51 -5.75 -16.40
C THR A 396 1.45 -6.40 -17.27
N GLY A 397 1.84 -6.92 -18.45
CA GLY A 397 0.93 -7.62 -19.34
C GLY A 397 0.44 -8.93 -18.74
N THR A 398 1.38 -9.77 -18.26
CA THR A 398 1.06 -11.06 -17.63
C THR A 398 0.13 -10.89 -16.42
N TYR A 399 0.39 -9.92 -15.57
CA TYR A 399 -0.41 -9.67 -14.37
C TYR A 399 -1.82 -9.15 -14.72
N THR A 400 -1.95 -8.28 -15.73
CA THR A 400 -3.25 -7.80 -16.21
C THR A 400 -4.07 -8.94 -16.82
N MET A 401 -3.45 -9.78 -17.65
CA MET A 401 -4.10 -10.96 -18.21
C MET A 401 -4.54 -11.92 -17.11
N ALA A 402 -3.71 -12.17 -16.09
CA ALA A 402 -4.09 -13.02 -14.97
C ALA A 402 -5.30 -12.49 -14.19
N ILE A 403 -5.45 -11.17 -14.03
CA ILE A 403 -6.65 -10.57 -13.41
C ILE A 403 -7.89 -10.85 -14.28
N VAL A 404 -7.79 -10.65 -15.59
CA VAL A 404 -8.87 -10.88 -16.55
C VAL A 404 -9.26 -12.36 -16.61
N ASP A 405 -8.29 -13.26 -16.78
CA ASP A 405 -8.50 -14.71 -16.85
C ASP A 405 -9.18 -15.24 -15.58
N ASN A 406 -8.73 -14.81 -14.40
CA ASN A 406 -9.39 -15.20 -13.15
C ASN A 406 -10.80 -14.61 -13.04
N THR A 407 -11.04 -13.40 -13.53
CA THR A 407 -12.38 -12.81 -13.57
C THR A 407 -13.30 -13.64 -14.48
N VAL A 408 -12.84 -14.01 -15.68
CA VAL A 408 -13.58 -14.85 -16.63
C VAL A 408 -13.85 -16.24 -16.03
N ASN A 409 -12.84 -16.86 -15.41
CA ASN A 409 -13.01 -18.16 -14.75
C ASN A 409 -14.07 -18.09 -13.64
N LEU A 410 -14.09 -17.03 -12.83
CA LEU A 410 -15.14 -16.82 -11.82
C LEU A 410 -16.52 -16.65 -12.46
N LEU A 411 -16.63 -15.87 -13.54
CA LEU A 411 -17.89 -15.68 -14.28
C LEU A 411 -18.43 -16.98 -14.90
N MET A 412 -17.53 -17.83 -15.41
CA MET A 412 -17.89 -19.13 -16.01
C MET A 412 -18.23 -20.19 -14.97
N THR A 413 -17.55 -20.18 -13.83
CA THR A 413 -17.74 -21.18 -12.75
C THR A 413 -19.02 -20.95 -11.97
N ILE A 414 -19.41 -19.68 -11.77
CA ILE A 414 -20.58 -19.32 -10.97
C ILE A 414 -21.77 -19.04 -11.90
N PRO A 415 -22.70 -20.00 -12.07
CA PRO A 415 -23.79 -19.90 -13.05
C PRO A 415 -24.68 -18.70 -12.76
N SER A 416 -25.20 -18.03 -13.79
CA SER A 416 -26.16 -16.91 -13.67
C SER A 416 -27.31 -17.30 -12.75
N VAL A 417 -27.35 -16.71 -11.55
CA VAL A 417 -28.50 -16.81 -10.67
C VAL A 417 -29.57 -15.95 -11.34
N HIS A 418 -30.50 -16.59 -12.03
CA HIS A 418 -31.76 -15.93 -12.36
C HIS A 418 -32.46 -15.70 -11.02
N ILE A 419 -32.41 -14.45 -10.56
CA ILE A 419 -33.09 -13.96 -9.35
C ILE A 419 -34.59 -13.86 -9.64
#